data_AF-A0A6C0HPE0-F1
#
_entry.id   AF-A0A6C0HPE0-F1
#
_cell.length_a   1.000
_cell.length_b   1.000
_cell.length_c   1.000
_cell.angle_alpha   90.00
_cell.angle_beta   90.00
_cell.angle_gamma   90.00
#
_symmetry.space_group_name_H-M   'P 1'
#
loop_
_entity.id
_entity.type
_entity.pdbx_description
1 polymer ?
#
loop_
_entity_poly.entity_id
_entity_poly.type
_entity_poly.pdbx_seq_one_letter_code
_entity_poly.pdbx_strand_id
1 'polypeptide(L)'
;MKFKEATKGKGMRTLFRKEGFQMYLVDEFRTSCKCSKCEGGSCIKNMVMKNPRPHRTGNVIVHGLICCKNGRGYWNRDVNGATNIYKIGSNTINNKANHNYLSRNNNLSGNLEELPQPKFTCYVMGNPC
;
A
#
# COMPACT_ATOMS: atom_id res chain seq x y z
N MET A 1 13.41 -12.38 -21.38
CA MET A 1 13.20 -10.94 -21.66
C MET A 1 14.22 -10.14 -20.86
N LYS A 2 15.24 -9.59 -21.52
CA LYS A 2 16.20 -8.68 -20.86
C LYS A 2 15.49 -7.35 -20.56
N PHE A 3 15.75 -6.74 -19.39
CA PHE A 3 15.29 -5.41 -18.97
C PHE A 3 13.83 -5.23 -18.52
N LYS A 4 13.03 -6.29 -18.27
CA LYS A 4 11.76 -6.13 -17.55
C LYS A 4 11.94 -6.34 -16.05
N GLU A 5 11.37 -5.42 -15.26
CA GLU A 5 11.27 -5.58 -13.81
C GLU A 5 10.51 -6.89 -13.50
N ALA A 6 10.99 -7.64 -12.51
CA ALA A 6 10.35 -8.87 -12.09
C ALA A 6 8.92 -8.58 -11.61
N THR A 7 7.97 -9.44 -11.96
CA THR A 7 6.58 -9.23 -11.53
C THR A 7 6.47 -9.36 -10.01
N LYS A 8 6.17 -8.25 -9.34
CA LYS A 8 6.10 -8.15 -7.87
C LYS A 8 5.25 -9.28 -7.28
N GLY A 9 5.84 -10.01 -6.33
CA GLY A 9 5.15 -11.04 -5.55
C GLY A 9 4.60 -12.23 -6.36
N LYS A 10 5.17 -12.58 -7.52
CA LYS A 10 4.66 -13.71 -8.35
C LYS A 10 4.45 -15.00 -7.54
N GLY A 11 5.45 -15.44 -6.78
CA GLY A 11 5.37 -16.69 -6.00
C GLY A 11 4.24 -16.68 -4.97
N MET A 12 4.17 -15.63 -4.16
CA MET A 12 3.13 -15.45 -3.14
C MET A 12 1.72 -15.42 -3.77
N ARG A 13 1.55 -14.72 -4.89
CA ARG A 13 0.26 -14.67 -5.59
C ARG A 13 -0.13 -16.02 -6.20
N THR A 14 0.84 -16.76 -6.74
CA THR A 14 0.59 -18.11 -7.24
C THR A 14 0.17 -19.05 -6.12
N LEU A 15 0.83 -18.97 -4.95
CA LEU A 15 0.47 -19.79 -3.79
C LEU A 15 -0.98 -19.54 -3.36
N PHE A 16 -1.35 -18.28 -3.09
CA PHE A 16 -2.72 -17.97 -2.67
C PHE A 16 -3.79 -18.31 -3.73
N ARG A 17 -3.47 -18.16 -5.01
CA ARG A 17 -4.39 -18.56 -6.09
C ARG A 17 -4.60 -20.07 -6.16
N LYS A 18 -3.56 -20.88 -5.91
CA LYS A 18 -3.67 -22.34 -5.89
C LYS A 18 -4.61 -22.81 -4.78
N GLU A 19 -4.56 -22.15 -3.63
CA GLU A 19 -5.44 -22.41 -2.48
C GLU A 19 -6.84 -21.79 -2.66
N GLY A 20 -7.18 -21.22 -3.82
CA GLY A 20 -8.51 -20.70 -4.12
C GLY A 20 -8.81 -19.30 -3.57
N PHE A 21 -7.83 -18.56 -3.05
CA PHE A 21 -8.05 -17.19 -2.57
C PHE A 21 -8.18 -16.18 -3.72
N GLN A 22 -9.16 -15.28 -3.61
CA GLN A 22 -9.29 -14.12 -4.47
C GLN A 22 -8.21 -13.09 -4.14
N MET A 23 -7.45 -12.69 -5.15
CA MET A 23 -6.25 -11.86 -5.00
C MET A 23 -6.39 -10.57 -5.80
N TYR A 24 -6.29 -9.44 -5.11
CA TYR A 24 -6.37 -8.10 -5.69
C TYR A 24 -5.04 -7.38 -5.57
N LEU A 25 -4.72 -6.55 -6.56
CA LEU A 25 -3.57 -5.65 -6.51
C LEU A 25 -4.08 -4.24 -6.20
N VAL A 26 -3.53 -3.64 -5.14
CA VAL A 26 -3.92 -2.31 -4.66
C VAL A 26 -2.74 -1.35 -4.86
N ASP A 27 -3.01 -0.10 -5.27
CA ASP A 27 -1.98 0.94 -5.30
C ASP A 27 -1.69 1.41 -3.87
N GLU A 28 -0.44 1.28 -3.43
CA GLU A 28 0.00 1.57 -2.07
C GLU A 28 0.27 3.08 -1.85
N PHE A 29 -0.50 3.95 -2.50
CA PHE A 29 -0.20 5.38 -2.46
C PHE A 29 -0.43 5.96 -1.06
N ARG A 30 0.65 6.43 -0.43
CA ARG A 30 0.67 7.12 0.88
C ARG A 30 0.08 6.33 2.06
N THR A 31 -0.07 5.01 1.95
CA THR A 31 -0.66 4.15 3.00
C THR A 31 0.12 4.19 4.31
N SER A 32 1.44 4.29 4.28
CA SER A 32 2.29 4.28 5.48
C SER A 32 2.46 5.65 6.13
N CYS A 33 2.22 6.75 5.39
CA CYS A 33 2.40 8.11 5.90
C CYS A 33 1.08 8.80 6.26
N LYS A 34 -0.07 8.23 5.88
CA LYS A 34 -1.39 8.68 6.30
C LYS A 34 -1.90 7.84 7.46
N CYS A 35 -2.47 8.51 8.45
CA CYS A 35 -3.07 7.84 9.59
C CYS A 35 -4.31 7.10 9.12
N SER A 36 -4.40 5.83 9.47
CA SER A 36 -5.59 5.02 9.19
C SER A 36 -6.80 5.46 9.99
N LYS A 37 -6.62 6.05 11.18
CA LYS A 37 -7.72 6.45 12.07
C LYS A 37 -8.17 7.90 11.91
N CYS A 38 -7.30 8.78 11.40
CA CYS A 38 -7.68 10.13 11.00
C CYS A 38 -7.92 10.14 9.51
N GLU A 39 -9.07 10.62 9.04
CA GLU A 39 -9.40 10.77 7.63
C GLU A 39 -8.42 11.74 6.91
N GLY A 40 -7.22 11.26 6.55
CA GLY A 40 -6.19 12.03 5.87
C GLY A 40 -5.15 12.70 6.75
N GLY A 41 -5.17 12.45 8.07
CA GLY A 41 -4.16 12.94 9.00
C GLY A 41 -2.75 12.43 8.64
N SER A 42 -1.73 13.27 8.77
CA SER A 42 -0.36 12.87 8.42
C SER A 42 0.38 12.28 9.63
N CYS A 43 1.14 11.22 9.39
CA CYS A 43 1.98 10.56 10.38
C CYS A 43 3.45 10.97 10.23
N ILE A 44 4.13 11.15 11.36
CA ILE A 44 5.56 11.50 11.41
C ILE A 44 6.37 10.49 12.21
N LYS A 45 7.66 10.42 11.90
CA LYS A 45 8.65 9.67 12.67
C LYS A 45 9.29 10.65 13.65
N ASN A 46 8.85 10.63 14.90
CA ASN A 46 9.36 11.53 15.95
C ASN A 46 10.15 10.79 17.04
N MET A 47 10.02 9.46 17.13
CA MET A 47 10.70 8.69 18.17
C MET A 47 12.16 8.44 17.80
N VAL A 48 13.05 8.69 18.75
CA VAL A 48 14.50 8.52 18.61
C VAL A 48 14.99 7.60 19.73
N MET A 49 15.87 6.68 19.41
CA MET A 49 16.45 5.71 20.34
C MET A 49 17.97 5.72 20.21
N LYS A 50 18.69 5.39 21.30
CA LYS A 50 20.13 5.12 21.22
C LYS A 50 20.38 4.04 20.16
N ASN A 51 21.49 4.14 19.43
CA ASN A 51 21.80 3.17 18.40
C ASN A 51 21.82 1.74 19.00
N PRO A 52 20.98 0.81 18.52
CA PRO A 52 20.96 -0.56 19.03
C PRO A 52 22.23 -1.33 18.65
N ARG A 53 23.00 -0.83 17.66
CA ARG A 53 24.27 -1.45 17.27
C ARG A 53 25.37 -0.96 18.21
N PRO A 54 26.01 -1.85 19.00
CA PRO A 54 26.95 -1.44 20.05
C PRO A 54 28.20 -0.73 19.51
N HIS A 55 28.59 -1.02 18.26
CA HIS A 55 29.74 -0.40 17.58
C HIS A 55 29.43 0.96 16.93
N ARG A 56 28.21 1.49 17.05
CA ARG A 56 27.84 2.78 16.46
C ARG A 56 27.40 3.74 17.56
N THR A 57 28.02 4.91 17.59
CA THR A 57 27.66 5.99 18.50
C THR A 57 26.50 6.82 17.92
N GLY A 58 25.72 7.45 18.80
CA GLY A 58 24.63 8.35 18.41
C GLY A 58 23.24 7.75 18.52
N ASN A 59 22.27 8.52 18.03
CA ASN A 59 20.85 8.23 18.12
C ASN A 59 20.28 7.92 16.74
N VAL A 60 19.31 7.01 16.67
CA VAL A 60 18.63 6.59 15.44
C VAL A 60 17.13 6.83 15.55
N ILE A 61 16.52 7.21 14.43
CA ILE A 61 15.06 7.35 14.35
C ILE A 61 14.44 5.96 14.34
N VAL A 62 13.41 5.76 15.16
CA VAL A 62 12.64 4.52 15.17
C VAL A 62 11.69 4.54 13.97
N HIS A 63 12.04 3.80 12.91
CA HIS A 63 11.25 3.80 11.68
C HIS A 63 9.89 3.09 11.83
N GLY A 64 9.83 2.03 12.63
CA GLY A 64 8.62 1.21 12.82
C GLY A 64 7.50 1.89 13.61
N LEU A 65 7.81 2.96 14.35
CA LEU A 65 6.83 3.69 15.16
C LEU A 65 6.54 5.05 14.53
N ILE A 66 5.25 5.35 14.34
CA ILE A 66 4.80 6.63 13.77
C ILE A 66 3.82 7.30 14.72
N CYS A 67 3.88 8.63 14.83
CA CYS A 67 2.93 9.44 15.59
C CYS A 67 1.98 10.18 14.64
N CYS A 68 0.69 10.16 14.97
CA CYS A 68 -0.29 10.97 14.24
C CYS A 68 -0.20 12.44 14.67
N LYS A 69 -0.04 13.37 13.71
CA LYS A 69 -0.02 14.82 13.99
C LYS A 69 -1.32 15.34 14.59
N ASN A 70 -2.46 14.70 14.33
CA ASN A 70 -3.77 15.13 14.81
C ASN A 70 -4.08 14.60 16.22
N GLY A 71 -3.08 14.19 17.00
CA GLY A 71 -3.25 13.83 18.41
C GLY A 71 -3.85 12.44 18.68
N ARG A 72 -3.93 11.55 17.68
CA ARG A 72 -4.48 10.18 17.85
C ARG A 72 -3.47 9.13 18.33
N GLY A 73 -2.31 9.56 18.81
CA GLY A 73 -1.29 8.69 19.41
C GLY A 73 -0.31 8.05 18.42
N TYR A 74 0.36 7.00 18.91
CA TYR A 74 1.40 6.25 18.20
C TYR A 74 0.85 4.98 17.57
N TRP A 75 1.40 4.62 16.42
CA TRP A 75 1.02 3.44 15.64
C TRP A 75 2.26 2.69 15.19
N ASN A 76 2.15 1.37 15.13
CA ASN A 76 3.06 0.58 14.32
C ASN A 76 2.83 0.95 12.84
N ARG A 77 3.91 1.31 12.13
CA ARG A 77 3.88 1.74 10.73
C ARG A 77 3.22 0.70 9.83
N ASP A 78 3.59 -0.56 10.01
CA ASP A 78 3.17 -1.66 9.14
C ASP A 78 1.69 -1.97 9.37
N VAL A 79 1.24 -1.97 10.63
CA VAL A 79 -0.20 -2.09 10.98
C VAL A 79 -1.00 -0.94 10.39
N ASN A 80 -0.48 0.29 10.48
CA ASN A 80 -1.14 1.46 9.90
C ASN A 80 -1.23 1.36 8.37
N GLY A 81 -0.16 0.96 7.71
CA GLY A 81 -0.12 0.73 6.26
C GLY A 81 -1.10 -0.37 5.83
N ALA A 82 -1.06 -1.52 6.49
CA ALA A 82 -1.96 -2.64 6.23
C ALA A 82 -3.43 -2.27 6.42
N THR A 83 -3.76 -1.50 7.47
CA THR A 83 -5.12 -1.01 7.71
C THR A 83 -5.60 -0.10 6.58
N ASN A 84 -4.73 0.75 6.04
CA ASN A 84 -5.06 1.60 4.89
C ASN A 84 -5.24 0.79 3.61
N ILE A 85 -4.39 -0.20 3.36
CA ILE A 85 -4.54 -1.11 2.20
C ILE A 85 -5.88 -1.85 2.29
N TYR A 86 -6.22 -2.35 3.49
CA TYR A 86 -7.51 -3.00 3.74
C TYR A 86 -8.67 -2.06 3.41
N LYS A 87 -8.63 -0.80 3.86
CA LYS A 87 -9.68 0.19 3.55
C LYS A 87 -9.85 0.42 2.05
N ILE A 88 -8.75 0.53 1.31
CA ILE A 88 -8.79 0.69 -0.15
C ILE A 88 -9.43 -0.55 -0.77
N GLY A 89 -8.95 -1.74 -0.41
CA GLY A 89 -9.47 -3.01 -0.92
C GLY A 89 -10.95 -3.25 -0.57
N SER A 90 -11.37 -2.94 0.65
CA SER A 90 -12.76 -3.08 1.08
C SER A 90 -13.67 -2.11 0.33
N ASN A 91 -13.21 -0.88 0.08
CA ASN A 91 -14.00 0.11 -0.64
C ASN A 91 -14.15 -0.28 -2.11
N THR A 92 -13.07 -0.77 -2.76
CA THR A 92 -13.15 -1.22 -4.15
C THR A 92 -14.05 -2.44 -4.31
N ILE A 93 -13.97 -3.43 -3.41
CA ILE A 93 -14.85 -4.61 -3.43
C ILE A 93 -16.33 -4.21 -3.26
N ASN A 94 -16.61 -3.22 -2.42
CA ASN A 94 -17.96 -2.72 -2.18
C ASN A 94 -18.43 -1.63 -3.15
N ASN A 95 -17.67 -1.34 -4.22
CA ASN A 95 -17.94 -0.25 -5.17
C ASN A 95 -18.15 1.13 -4.52
N LYS A 96 -17.46 1.39 -3.40
CA LYS A 96 -17.48 2.69 -2.70
C LYS A 96 -16.34 3.58 -3.18
N ALA A 97 -16.56 4.89 -3.14
CA ALA A 97 -15.51 5.87 -3.42
C ALA A 97 -14.34 5.71 -2.44
N ASN A 98 -13.12 5.68 -2.97
CA ASN A 98 -11.92 5.69 -2.14
C ASN A 98 -11.67 7.08 -1.55
N HIS A 99 -10.93 7.12 -0.44
CA HIS A 99 -10.57 8.40 0.15
C HIS A 99 -9.51 9.11 -0.69
N ASN A 100 -9.76 10.37 -1.03
CA ASN A 100 -8.89 11.18 -1.91
C ASN A 100 -7.42 11.24 -1.46
N TYR A 101 -7.16 11.11 -0.15
CA TYR A 101 -5.79 11.16 0.39
C TYR A 101 -4.97 9.88 0.20
N LEU A 102 -5.62 8.77 -0.17
CA LEU A 102 -4.99 7.47 -0.52
C LEU A 102 -4.97 7.22 -2.03
N SER A 103 -5.55 8.12 -2.83
CA SER A 103 -5.49 8.07 -4.29
C SER A 103 -4.52 9.12 -4.83
N ARG A 104 -3.97 8.87 -6.02
CA ARG A 104 -3.29 9.90 -6.81
C ARG A 104 -4.36 10.86 -7.35
N ASN A 105 -4.16 12.17 -7.22
CA ASN A 105 -5.12 13.15 -7.79
C ASN A 105 -5.13 13.04 -9.32
N ASN A 106 -6.31 13.00 -9.92
CA ASN A 106 -6.53 12.99 -11.37
C ASN A 106 -6.40 14.40 -11.98
N ASN A 107 -5.25 15.05 -11.86
CA ASN A 107 -4.94 16.26 -12.64
C ASN A 107 -3.53 16.12 -13.24
N LEU A 108 -3.39 15.31 -14.30
CA LEU A 108 -2.69 15.64 -15.56
C LEU A 108 -2.74 14.44 -16.52
N SER A 109 -3.58 14.54 -17.54
CA SER A 109 -3.38 13.95 -18.85
C SER A 109 -2.12 14.56 -19.48
N GLY A 110 -1.03 13.78 -19.57
CA GLY A 110 0.14 14.10 -20.37
C GLY A 110 0.26 13.07 -21.49
N ASN A 111 -0.19 13.45 -22.68
CA ASN A 111 -0.12 12.76 -23.98
C ASN A 111 -0.74 11.36 -24.09
N LEU A 112 -1.88 11.32 -24.79
CA LEU A 112 -2.44 10.17 -25.48
C LEU A 112 -1.47 9.73 -26.59
N GLU A 113 -0.66 8.71 -26.33
CA GLU A 113 -0.43 7.66 -27.32
C GLU A 113 -0.68 6.32 -26.63
N GLU A 114 -1.71 5.63 -27.15
CA GLU A 114 -2.23 4.32 -26.78
C GLU A 114 -2.74 4.11 -25.34
N LEU A 115 -4.05 4.24 -25.20
CA LEU A 115 -4.84 3.67 -24.11
C LEU A 115 -4.46 2.20 -23.88
N PRO A 116 -3.92 1.81 -22.71
CA PRO A 116 -4.10 0.45 -22.26
C PRO A 116 -5.43 0.39 -21.51
N GLN A 117 -6.38 -0.34 -22.09
CA GLN A 117 -7.66 -0.80 -21.52
C GLN A 117 -7.69 -0.94 -19.99
N PRO A 118 -8.87 -0.82 -19.34
CA PRO A 118 -9.00 -1.00 -17.90
C PRO A 118 -8.57 -2.42 -17.51
N LYS A 119 -7.39 -2.59 -16.89
CA LYS A 119 -6.91 -3.90 -16.42
C LYS A 119 -7.44 -4.21 -15.03
N PHE A 120 -8.76 -4.30 -14.89
CA PHE A 120 -9.36 -5.19 -13.90
C PHE A 120 -9.74 -6.47 -14.65
N THR A 121 -8.88 -7.49 -14.60
CA THR A 121 -9.24 -8.82 -15.12
C THR A 121 -9.68 -9.70 -13.97
N CYS A 122 -10.99 -9.88 -13.83
CA CYS A 122 -11.49 -11.16 -13.35
C CYS A 122 -11.21 -12.16 -14.49
N TYR A 123 -10.22 -13.03 -14.33
CA TYR A 123 -10.06 -14.15 -15.27
C TYR A 123 -11.15 -15.17 -14.91
N VAL A 124 -12.28 -15.08 -15.61
CA VAL A 124 -13.28 -16.15 -15.62
C VAL A 124 -12.62 -17.36 -16.28
N MET A 125 -12.67 -18.49 -15.58
CA MET A 125 -12.10 -19.77 -16.00
C MET A 125 -12.65 -20.17 -17.38
N GLY A 126 -11.77 -20.26 -18.38
CA GLY A 126 -12.03 -21.10 -19.54
C GLY A 126 -11.73 -22.54 -19.16
N ASN A 127 -12.67 -23.44 -19.43
CA ASN A 127 -12.60 -24.87 -19.10
C ASN A 127 -11.30 -25.51 -19.64
N PRO A 128 -10.71 -26.46 -18.90
CA PRO A 128 -9.57 -27.22 -19.39
C PRO A 128 -10.02 -28.21 -20.48
N CYS A 129 -9.38 -28.14 -21.65
CA CYS A 129 -9.23 -29.28 -22.56
C CYS A 129 -8.10 -30.18 -22.05
#